data_AF-K1PZ79-F1
#
_entry.id   AF-K1PZ79-F1
#
_cell.length_a   1.000
_cell.length_b   1.000
_cell.length_c   1.000
_cell.angle_alpha   90.00
_cell.angle_beta   90.00
_cell.angle_gamma   90.00
#
_symmetry.space_group_name_H-M   'P 1'
#
loop_
_entity.id
_entity.type
_entity.pdbx_description
1 polymer ?
#
loop_
_entity_poly.entity_id
_entity_poly.type
_entity_poly.pdbx_seq_one_letter_code
_entity_poly.pdbx_strand_id
1 'polypeptide(L)' 'MPNLVDGWSVCMKCEAYRPPRAHHCRICRRCVKKMDHHCPWINNCVGELNQKYFVQFLFYIGKFTYY' A
#
# COMPACT_ATOMS: atom_id res chain seq x y z
N MET A 1 18.85 14.37 -8.16
CA MET A 1 18.05 14.32 -9.40
C MET A 1 16.72 14.97 -9.07
N PRO A 2 16.41 16.15 -9.63
CA PRO A 2 15.21 16.89 -9.26
C PRO A 2 13.99 16.06 -9.63
N ASN A 3 12.98 16.10 -8.76
CA ASN A 3 11.73 15.37 -8.86
C ASN A 3 11.23 15.33 -10.30
N LEU A 4 11.24 14.13 -10.88
CA LEU A 4 10.63 13.86 -12.18
C LEU A 4 9.19 14.37 -12.10
N VAL A 5 8.83 15.17 -13.10
CA VAL A 5 7.52 15.79 -13.33
C VAL A 5 6.41 14.87 -12.76
N ASP A 6 5.56 15.43 -11.90
CA ASP A 6 4.36 14.78 -11.34
C ASP A 6 4.54 13.78 -10.18
N GLY A 7 5.67 13.77 -9.47
CA GLY A 7 5.80 12.98 -8.22
C GLY A 7 6.15 11.50 -8.42
N TRP A 8 6.65 11.17 -9.61
CA TRP A 8 7.25 9.88 -9.88
C TRP A 8 8.60 9.73 -9.17
N SER A 9 8.93 8.51 -8.76
CA SER A 9 10.24 8.18 -8.16
C SER A 9 10.77 6.87 -8.71
N VAL A 10 12.02 6.51 -8.43
CA VAL A 10 12.59 5.20 -8.82
C VAL A 10 12.73 4.32 -7.58
N CYS A 11 12.42 3.03 -7.71
CA CYS A 11 12.75 2.03 -6.71
C CYS A 11 13.99 1.25 -7.13
N MET A 12 15.11 1.47 -6.44
CA MET A 12 16.36 0.74 -6.70
C MET A 12 16.23 -0.77 -6.45
N LYS A 13 15.36 -1.19 -5.52
CA LYS A 13 15.17 -2.61 -5.17
C LYS A 13 14.36 -3.40 -6.20
N CYS A 14 13.50 -2.71 -6.94
CA CYS A 14 12.67 -3.32 -7.99
C CYS A 14 13.15 -2.92 -9.39
N GLU A 15 14.18 -2.07 -9.48
CA GLU A 15 14.70 -1.50 -10.74
C GLU A 15 13.59 -0.92 -11.62
N ALA A 16 12.62 -0.25 -11.00
CA ALA A 16 11.40 0.21 -11.65
C ALA A 16 11.00 1.62 -11.25
N TYR A 17 10.36 2.34 -12.17
CA TYR A 17 9.67 3.60 -11.87
C TYR A 17 8.46 3.34 -10.99
N ARG A 18 8.38 4.10 -9.91
CA ARG A 18 7.25 4.15 -8.97
C ARG A 18 6.36 5.33 -9.32
N PRO A 19 5.07 5.09 -9.60
CA PRO A 19 4.11 6.17 -9.75
C PRO A 19 3.94 6.94 -8.43
N PRO A 20 3.32 8.12 -8.47
CA PRO A 20 3.06 8.91 -7.28
C PRO A 20 2.34 8.10 -6.19
N ARG A 21 2.79 8.26 -4.95
CA ARG A 21 2.30 7.54 -3.75
C ARG A 21 2.51 6.01 -3.76
N ALA A 22 3.28 5.47 -4.70
CA ALA A 22 3.71 4.09 -4.59
C ALA A 22 4.95 3.97 -3.68
N HIS A 23 4.97 2.97 -2.81
CA HIS A 23 6.09 2.70 -1.92
C HIS A 23 6.53 1.24 -2.03
N HIS A 24 7.81 0.98 -1.77
CA HIS A 24 8.34 -0.38 -1.75
C HIS A 24 8.15 -0.97 -0.37
N CYS A 25 7.36 -2.04 -0.27
CA CYS A 25 7.25 -2.80 0.97
C CYS A 25 8.40 -3.79 1.07
N ARG A 26 9.25 -3.65 2.11
CA ARG A 26 10.36 -4.58 2.35
C ARG A 26 9.90 -5.99 2.69
N ILE A 27 8.73 -6.12 3.32
CA ILE A 27 8.15 -7.41 3.74
C ILE A 27 7.60 -8.15 2.51
N CYS A 28 6.74 -7.50 1.72
CA CYS A 28 6.20 -8.09 0.48
C CYS A 28 7.19 -8.11 -0.70
N ARG A 29 8.36 -7.46 -0.57
CA ARG A 29 9.41 -7.34 -1.59
C ARG A 29 8.92 -6.82 -2.95
N ARG A 30 7.96 -5.90 -2.93
CA ARG A 30 7.38 -5.29 -4.14
C ARG A 30 6.97 -3.84 -3.92
N CYS A 31 6.91 -3.08 -4.99
CA CYS A 31 6.27 -1.77 -4.99
C CYS A 31 4.75 -1.93 -4.97
N VAL A 32 4.08 -1.18 -4.10
CA VAL A 32 2.63 -1.18 -3.94
C VAL A 32 2.12 0.21 -4.33
N LYS A 33 1.18 0.26 -5.27
CA LYS A 33 0.53 1.51 -5.70
C LYS A 33 -0.36 2.05 -4.59
N LYS A 34 -0.34 3.37 -4.38
CA LYS A 34 -1.07 4.03 -3.29
C LYS A 34 -0.89 3.27 -1.96
N MET A 35 0.34 2.90 -1.65
CA MET A 35 0.60 2.08 -0.47
C MET A 35 0.23 2.86 0.77
N ASP A 36 -0.62 2.27 1.60
CA ASP A 36 -0.92 2.77 2.94
C ASP A 36 0.07 2.14 3.94
N HIS A 37 -0.06 0.83 4.20
CA HIS A 37 0.86 0.11 5.08
C HIS A 37 0.95 -1.38 4.75
N HIS A 38 1.94 -2.08 5.31
CA HIS A 38 1.91 -3.54 5.41
C HIS A 38 1.18 -3.91 6.69
N CYS A 39 0.08 -4.65 6.58
CA CYS A 39 -0.73 -5.04 7.71
C CYS A 39 -0.44 -6.50 8.07
N PRO A 40 0.16 -6.77 9.25
CA PRO A 40 0.46 -8.15 9.66
C PRO A 40 -0.81 -9.01 9.81
N TRP A 41 -1.93 -8.40 10.19
CA TRP A 41 -3.20 -9.08 10.46
C TRP A 41 -3.85 -9.71 9.23
N ILE A 42 -3.59 -9.15 8.04
CA ILE A 42 -4.04 -9.72 6.76
C ILE A 42 -2.87 -10.29 5.94
N ASN A 43 -1.67 -10.34 6.54
CA ASN A 43 -0.43 -10.77 5.92
C ASN A 43 -0.20 -10.18 4.51
N ASN A 44 -0.56 -8.91 4.32
CA ASN A 44 -0.52 -8.25 3.03
C ASN A 44 -0.42 -6.72 3.16
N CYS A 45 0.01 -6.06 2.10
CA CYS A 45 -0.08 -4.61 2.02
C CYS A 45 -1.51 -4.15 1.75
N VAL A 46 -1.90 -3.07 2.43
CA VAL A 46 -3.05 -2.25 2.08
C VAL A 46 -2.57 -1.19 1.07
N GLY A 47 -3.19 -1.17 -0.09
CA GLY A 47 -2.87 -0.25 -1.18
C GLY A 47 -4.03 -0.12 -2.16
N GLU A 48 -3.76 0.42 -3.35
CA GLU A 48 -4.78 0.79 -4.33
C GLU A 48 -5.84 -0.29 -4.58
N LEU A 49 -5.41 -1.54 -4.75
CA LEU A 49 -6.30 -2.64 -5.16
C LEU A 49 -7.13 -3.23 -4.02
N ASN A 50 -6.81 -2.95 -2.75
CA ASN A 50 -7.50 -3.54 -1.61
C ASN A 50 -7.87 -2.58 -0.49
N GLN A 51 -7.56 -1.29 -0.61
CA GLN A 51 -7.89 -0.28 0.40
C GLN A 51 -9.40 -0.26 0.71
N LYS A 52 -10.26 -0.35 -0.32
CA LYS A 52 -11.72 -0.42 -0.13
C LYS A 52 -12.15 -1.65 0.66
N TYR A 53 -11.54 -2.81 0.39
CA TYR A 53 -11.87 -4.06 1.09
C TYR A 53 -11.37 -4.04 2.53
N PHE A 54 -10.19 -3.45 2.77
CA PHE A 54 -9.65 -3.28 4.12
C PHE A 54 -10.55 -2.39 5.00
N VAL A 55 -11.06 -1.27 4.47
CA VAL A 55 -12.02 -0.42 5.20
C VAL A 55 -13.33 -1.16 5.51
N GLN A 56 -13.86 -1.93 4.56
CA GLN A 56 -15.04 -2.77 4.80
C GLN A 56 -14.79 -3.83 5.87
N PHE A 57 -13.62 -4.48 5.86
CA PHE A 57 -13.21 -5.43 6.89
C PHE A 57 -13.20 -4.79 8.28
N LEU A 58 -12.58 -3.60 8.43
CA LEU A 58 -12.58 -2.88 9.72
C LEU A 58 -13.98 -2.51 10.20
N PHE A 59 -14.87 -2.09 9.29
CA PHE A 59 -16.25 -1.78 9.64
C PHE A 59 -17.00 -3.01 10.17
N TYR A 60 -16.91 -4.17 9.49
CA TYR A 60 -17.58 -5.38 9.93
C TYR A 60 -17.02 -5.93 11.24
N ILE A 61 -15.70 -5.89 11.44
CA ILE A 61 -15.09 -6.28 12.71
C ILE A 61 -15.54 -5.33 13.83
N GLY A 62 -15.52 -4.02 13.61
CA GLY A 62 -15.99 -3.04 14.59
C GLY A 62 -17.46 -3.24 14.97
N LYS A 63 -18.31 -3.55 13.98
CA LYS A 63 -19.71 -3.94 14.24
C LYS A 63 -19.79 -5.22 15.06
N PHE A 64 -19.06 -6.27 14.66
CA PHE A 64 -19.03 -7.54 15.37
C PHE A 64 -18.62 -7.38 16.84
N THR A 65 -17.63 -6.53 17.13
CA THR A 65 -17.18 -6.27 18.51
C THR A 65 -18.11 -5.41 19.35
N TYR A 66 -19.10 -4.76 18.73
CA TYR A 66 -20.10 -3.93 19.43
C TYR A 66 -21.42 -4.68 19.70
N TYR A 67 -21.57 -5.90 19.17
CA TYR A 67 -22.59 -6.86 19.59
C TYR A 67 -22.10 -7.64 20.80
#